data_AF-A0A377DY14-F1
#
_entry.id   AF-A0A377DY14-F1
#
_cell.length_a   1.000
_cell.length_b   1.000
_cell.length_c   1.000
_cell.angle_alpha   90.00
_cell.angle_beta   90.00
_cell.angle_gamma   90.00
#
_symmetry.space_group_name_H-M   'P 1'
#
loop_
_entity.id
_entity.type
_entity.pdbx_description
1 polymer ?
#
loop_
_entity_poly.entity_id
_entity_poly.type
_entity_poly.pdbx_seq_one_letter_code
_entity_poly.pdbx_strand_id
1 'polypeptide(L)'
;MLIKQLVLHNFRVFNGTHTIDLAPRKRPHDLNPRPIVLFGGLNGAGKTSILSAIRIALYGRLAFGLATQQQEYIEQLSALIHNGAYYIEQPEEASVELTFTYNKGGHEAEFTVTRTWKKGKRDRLSLQQDGQPLSELDYDQCQGFLNELIPHGIADLFFFDGEKIAELAEDESGNILRTAVRRLLGLDLISKLA
;
A
#
# COMPACT_ATOMS: atom_id res chain seq x y z
N MET A 1 3.85 -2.70 12.86
CA MET A 1 3.13 -3.36 11.76
C MET A 1 4.09 -4.29 11.04
N LEU A 2 3.68 -5.50 10.68
CA LEU A 2 4.46 -6.41 9.83
C LEU A 2 3.60 -6.86 8.65
N ILE A 3 4.02 -6.56 7.42
CA ILE A 3 3.33 -7.04 6.21
C ILE A 3 3.67 -8.51 6.00
N LYS A 4 2.65 -9.35 5.83
CA LYS A 4 2.78 -10.81 5.68
C LYS A 4 2.52 -11.29 4.27
N GLN A 5 1.52 -10.73 3.59
CA GLN A 5 1.11 -11.20 2.27
C GLN A 5 0.55 -10.06 1.44
N LEU A 6 0.80 -10.12 0.13
CA LEU A 6 0.17 -9.27 -0.88
C LEU A 6 -0.43 -10.19 -1.95
N VAL A 7 -1.74 -10.08 -2.20
CA VAL A 7 -2.41 -10.75 -3.31
C VAL A 7 -2.79 -9.70 -4.35
N LEU A 8 -2.41 -9.95 -5.60
CA LEU A 8 -2.69 -9.09 -6.75
C LEU A 8 -3.59 -9.85 -7.71
N HIS A 9 -4.71 -9.25 -8.09
CA HIS A 9 -5.59 -9.79 -9.11
C HIS A 9 -5.70 -8.79 -10.26
N ASN A 10 -5.24 -9.20 -11.45
CA ASN A 10 -5.32 -8.38 -12.66
C ASN A 10 -4.75 -6.97 -12.49
N PHE A 11 -3.61 -6.85 -11.80
CA PHE A 11 -3.00 -5.57 -11.43
C PHE A 11 -1.73 -5.30 -12.22
N ARG A 12 -1.72 -4.25 -13.05
CA ARG A 12 -0.59 -3.86 -13.91
C ARG A 12 -0.04 -5.04 -14.71
N VAL A 13 1.18 -5.49 -14.41
CA VAL A 13 1.84 -6.60 -15.13
C VAL A 13 1.38 -7.98 -14.67
N PHE A 14 0.62 -8.06 -13.56
CA PHE A 14 0.15 -9.29 -12.97
C PHE A 14 -1.23 -9.66 -13.53
N ASN A 15 -1.27 -10.56 -14.50
CA ASN A 15 -2.51 -11.13 -15.05
C ASN A 15 -3.00 -12.31 -14.19
N GLY A 16 -4.28 -12.36 -13.85
CA GLY A 16 -4.84 -13.33 -12.92
C GLY A 16 -4.43 -13.06 -11.48
N THR A 17 -4.52 -14.09 -10.62
CA THR A 17 -4.19 -13.99 -9.19
C THR A 17 -2.74 -14.36 -8.92
N HIS A 18 -2.00 -13.45 -8.28
CA HIS A 18 -0.63 -13.65 -7.83
C HIS A 18 -0.55 -13.41 -6.33
N THR A 19 -0.05 -14.39 -5.58
CA THR A 19 0.15 -14.30 -4.13
C THR A 19 1.63 -14.17 -3.82
N ILE A 20 1.99 -13.12 -3.09
CA ILE A 20 3.37 -12.80 -2.70
C ILE A 20 3.49 -12.91 -1.19
N ASP A 21 4.31 -13.85 -0.74
CA ASP A 21 4.72 -14.00 0.66
C ASP A 21 5.76 -12.93 1.01
N LEU A 22 5.41 -12.09 1.98
CA LEU A 22 6.23 -11.00 2.50
C LEU A 22 6.70 -11.26 3.94
N ALA A 23 6.34 -12.41 4.52
CA ALA A 23 6.73 -12.74 5.87
C ALA A 23 8.21 -13.16 5.94
N PRO A 24 8.99 -12.63 6.90
CA PRO A 24 10.35 -13.09 7.16
C PRO A 24 10.41 -14.60 7.41
N ARG A 25 11.22 -15.32 6.63
CA ARG A 25 11.35 -16.79 6.74
C ARG A 25 12.26 -17.17 7.90
N LYS A 26 11.77 -18.02 8.80
CA LYS A 26 12.58 -18.70 9.81
C LYS A 26 13.03 -20.05 9.25
N ARG A 27 14.34 -20.34 9.25
CA ARG A 27 14.86 -21.68 8.92
C ARG A 27 15.07 -22.46 10.21
N PRO A 28 14.73 -23.76 10.25
CA PRO A 28 15.15 -24.62 11.36
C PRO A 28 16.67 -24.52 11.54
N HIS A 29 17.13 -24.31 12.76
CA HIS A 29 18.55 -24.17 13.16
C HIS A 29 19.27 -22.84 12.85
N ASP A 30 18.57 -21.83 12.35
CA ASP A 30 19.16 -20.49 12.17
C ASP A 30 18.88 -19.63 13.41
N LEU A 31 19.94 -19.26 14.15
CA LEU A 31 19.85 -18.38 15.32
C LEU A 31 19.61 -16.92 14.91
N ASN A 32 19.96 -16.55 13.68
CA ASN A 32 19.88 -15.17 13.22
C ASN A 32 18.52 -14.88 12.59
N PRO A 33 17.82 -13.80 13.03
CA PRO A 33 16.62 -13.35 12.36
C PRO A 33 16.96 -12.92 10.92
N ARG A 34 16.12 -13.31 9.96
CA ARG A 34 16.22 -12.90 8.55
C ARG A 34 15.10 -11.91 8.21
N PRO A 35 15.18 -10.65 8.64
CA PRO A 35 14.09 -9.69 8.49
C PRO A 35 13.95 -9.15 7.06
N ILE A 36 14.91 -9.43 6.18
CA ILE A 36 14.96 -8.90 4.82
C ILE A 36 14.33 -9.90 3.85
N VAL A 37 13.30 -9.46 3.13
CA VAL A 37 12.73 -10.16 1.98
C VAL A 37 13.23 -9.47 0.71
N LEU A 38 13.94 -10.21 -0.14
CA LEU A 38 14.53 -9.68 -1.37
C LEU A 38 13.76 -10.19 -2.60
N PHE A 39 13.29 -9.25 -3.42
CA PHE A 39 12.69 -9.53 -4.72
C PHE A 39 13.68 -9.21 -5.84
N GLY A 40 14.19 -10.24 -6.50
CA GLY A 40 15.00 -10.10 -7.71
C GLY A 40 14.12 -10.14 -8.97
N GLY A 41 14.35 -9.22 -9.90
CA GLY A 41 13.64 -9.21 -11.17
C GLY A 41 14.19 -8.15 -12.13
N LEU A 42 14.04 -8.39 -13.43
CA LEU A 42 14.43 -7.44 -14.47
C LEU A 42 13.58 -6.15 -14.41
N ASN A 43 14.00 -5.12 -15.13
CA ASN A 43 13.17 -3.93 -15.29
C ASN A 43 11.89 -4.29 -16.05
N GLY A 44 10.77 -3.71 -15.62
CA GLY A 44 9.44 -4.09 -16.14
C GLY A 44 8.85 -5.37 -15.52
N ALA A 45 9.60 -6.16 -14.75
CA ALA A 45 9.09 -7.40 -14.14
C ALA A 45 8.08 -7.20 -12.99
N GLY A 46 7.70 -5.95 -12.67
CA GLY A 46 6.66 -5.67 -11.67
C GLY A 46 7.14 -5.22 -10.29
N LYS A 47 8.45 -5.00 -10.08
CA LYS A 47 9.00 -4.52 -8.79
C LYS A 47 8.27 -3.26 -8.27
N THR A 48 8.18 -2.22 -9.10
CA THR A 48 7.45 -0.98 -8.78
C THR A 48 5.95 -1.20 -8.65
N SER A 49 5.39 -2.18 -9.37
CA SER A 49 3.97 -2.54 -9.27
C SER A 49 3.64 -3.13 -7.90
N ILE A 50 4.52 -3.96 -7.32
CA ILE A 50 4.36 -4.47 -5.94
C ILE A 50 4.30 -3.31 -4.94
N LEU A 51 5.27 -2.38 -5.02
CA LEU A 51 5.31 -1.21 -4.14
C LEU A 51 4.05 -0.33 -4.30
N SER A 52 3.62 -0.11 -5.54
CA SER A 52 2.41 0.67 -5.86
C SER A 52 1.15 0.00 -5.34
N ALA A 53 1.06 -1.33 -5.41
CA ALA A 53 -0.09 -2.08 -4.91
C ALA A 53 -0.23 -1.94 -3.40
N ILE A 54 0.87 -2.05 -2.64
CA ILE A 54 0.87 -1.83 -1.18
C ILE A 54 0.36 -0.41 -0.85
N ARG A 55 0.86 0.61 -1.56
CA ARG A 55 0.41 2.00 -1.37
C ARG A 55 -1.09 2.16 -1.67
N ILE A 56 -1.58 1.56 -2.74
CA ILE A 56 -3.00 1.62 -3.11
C ILE A 56 -3.87 0.90 -2.08
N ALA A 57 -3.44 -0.27 -1.58
CA ALA A 57 -4.16 -1.02 -0.56
C ALA A 57 -4.36 -0.20 0.72
N LEU A 58 -3.30 0.51 1.16
CA LEU A 58 -3.33 1.32 2.38
C LEU A 58 -4.03 2.68 2.21
N TYR A 59 -3.72 3.40 1.12
CA TYR A 59 -4.02 4.83 1.02
C TYR A 59 -5.12 5.17 0.01
N GLY A 60 -5.48 4.23 -0.87
CA GLY A 60 -6.45 4.46 -1.92
C GLY A 60 -6.12 5.68 -2.76
N ARG A 61 -7.02 6.67 -2.77
CA ARG A 61 -6.83 7.93 -3.50
C ARG A 61 -5.54 8.65 -3.13
N LEU A 62 -5.16 8.63 -1.86
CA LEU A 62 -3.96 9.33 -1.41
C LEU A 62 -2.68 8.71 -1.98
N ALA A 63 -2.70 7.46 -2.43
CA ALA A 63 -1.54 6.84 -3.10
C ALA A 63 -1.11 7.57 -4.39
N PHE A 64 -2.01 8.35 -4.99
CA PHE A 64 -1.77 9.13 -6.20
C PHE A 64 -1.44 10.61 -5.95
N GLY A 65 -1.43 11.06 -4.68
CA GLY A 65 -1.15 12.44 -4.30
C GLY A 65 -2.31 13.17 -3.62
N LEU A 66 -2.03 14.39 -3.16
CA LEU A 66 -3.01 15.26 -2.51
C LEU A 66 -3.76 16.04 -3.61
N ALA A 67 -5.08 15.87 -3.71
CA ALA A 67 -6.00 16.56 -4.63
C ALA A 67 -6.36 15.89 -5.98
N THR A 68 -6.30 14.56 -6.08
CA THR A 68 -6.90 13.86 -7.23
C THR A 68 -8.42 14.06 -7.23
N GLN A 69 -8.96 14.64 -8.31
CA GLN A 69 -10.41 14.71 -8.48
C GLN A 69 -11.01 13.30 -8.55
N GLN A 70 -12.29 13.13 -8.19
CA GLN A 70 -12.90 11.78 -8.20
C GLN A 70 -12.82 11.11 -9.58
N GLN A 71 -12.98 11.88 -10.66
CA GLN A 71 -12.91 11.35 -12.02
C GLN A 71 -11.50 10.89 -12.39
N GLU A 72 -10.49 11.72 -12.12
CA GLU A 72 -9.08 11.38 -12.32
C GLU A 72 -8.68 10.14 -11.51
N TYR A 73 -9.19 10.01 -10.28
CA TYR A 73 -8.95 8.84 -9.45
C TYR A 73 -9.54 7.56 -10.05
N ILE A 74 -10.74 7.63 -10.62
CA ILE A 74 -11.39 6.49 -11.33
C ILE A 74 -10.59 6.11 -12.58
N GLU A 75 -10.07 7.09 -13.31
CA GLU A 75 -9.24 6.87 -14.50
C GLU A 75 -7.91 6.23 -14.13
N GLN A 76 -7.27 6.70 -13.07
CA GLN A 76 -6.04 6.11 -12.54
C GLN A 76 -6.24 4.68 -12.05
N LEU A 77 -7.33 4.38 -11.32
CA LEU A 77 -7.70 3.00 -10.96
C LEU A 77 -7.87 2.13 -12.20
N SER A 78 -8.57 2.64 -13.21
CA SER A 78 -8.79 1.91 -14.47
C SER A 78 -7.47 1.60 -15.19
N ALA A 79 -6.49 2.51 -15.14
CA ALA A 79 -5.15 2.31 -15.69
C ALA A 79 -4.29 1.31 -14.90
N LEU A 80 -4.65 0.99 -13.65
CA LEU A 80 -3.99 -0.05 -12.85
C LEU A 80 -4.48 -1.45 -13.19
N ILE A 81 -5.59 -1.60 -13.91
CA ILE A 81 -6.07 -2.91 -14.37
C ILE A 81 -5.10 -3.46 -15.42
N HIS A 82 -4.82 -4.76 -15.37
CA HIS A 82 -3.97 -5.44 -16.34
C HIS A 82 -4.47 -5.16 -17.76
N ASN A 83 -3.54 -4.76 -18.63
CA ASN A 83 -3.80 -4.44 -20.01
C ASN A 83 -2.90 -5.29 -20.89
N GLY A 84 -3.31 -6.55 -21.13
CA GLY A 84 -2.60 -7.46 -22.01
C GLY A 84 -2.66 -7.03 -23.47
N ALA A 85 -1.77 -7.60 -24.28
CA ALA A 85 -1.67 -7.26 -25.71
C ALA A 85 -2.88 -7.77 -26.51
N TYR A 86 -3.57 -8.79 -26.00
CA TYR A 86 -4.74 -9.39 -26.63
C TYR A 86 -6.01 -9.06 -25.85
N TYR A 87 -7.13 -8.86 -26.55
CA TYR A 87 -8.42 -8.52 -25.93
C TYR A 87 -8.91 -9.55 -24.90
N ILE A 88 -8.54 -10.83 -25.08
CA ILE A 88 -8.86 -11.92 -24.15
C ILE A 88 -8.11 -11.77 -22.81
N GLU A 89 -7.06 -10.97 -22.78
CA GLU A 89 -6.23 -10.67 -21.60
C GLU A 89 -6.56 -9.27 -21.01
N GLN A 90 -7.71 -8.69 -21.34
CA GLN A 90 -8.14 -7.38 -20.82
C GLN A 90 -9.27 -7.55 -19.80
N PRO A 91 -8.95 -7.85 -18.53
CA PRO A 91 -9.94 -7.91 -17.47
C PRO A 91 -10.62 -6.56 -17.25
N GLU A 92 -11.88 -6.59 -16.80
CA GLU A 92 -12.65 -5.38 -16.47
C GLU A 92 -12.52 -4.97 -15.00
N GLU A 93 -11.91 -5.82 -14.18
CA GLU A 93 -11.77 -5.63 -12.74
C GLU A 93 -10.41 -6.06 -12.23
N ALA A 94 -9.98 -5.39 -11.16
CA ALA A 94 -8.74 -5.69 -10.46
C ALA A 94 -8.95 -5.56 -8.94
N SER A 95 -8.11 -6.25 -8.19
CA SER A 95 -8.05 -6.09 -6.75
C SER A 95 -6.64 -6.21 -6.21
N VAL A 96 -6.44 -5.60 -5.06
CA VAL A 96 -5.25 -5.77 -4.23
C VAL A 96 -5.71 -6.14 -2.83
N GLU A 97 -5.09 -7.15 -2.27
CA GLU A 97 -5.28 -7.57 -0.90
C GLU A 97 -3.95 -7.54 -0.16
N LEU A 98 -3.93 -6.94 1.02
CA LEU A 98 -2.74 -6.82 1.85
C LEU A 98 -3.05 -7.36 3.23
N THR A 99 -2.29 -8.37 3.66
CA THR A 99 -2.37 -8.95 5.00
C THR A 99 -1.18 -8.48 5.82
N PHE A 100 -1.43 -7.97 7.02
CA PHE A 100 -0.40 -7.50 7.94
C PHE A 100 -0.81 -7.72 9.39
N THR A 101 0.18 -7.82 10.29
CA THR A 101 -0.09 -7.77 11.74
C THR A 101 0.12 -6.37 12.29
N TYR A 102 -0.72 -6.00 13.25
CA TYR A 102 -0.62 -4.74 13.98
C TYR A 102 -0.87 -4.98 15.46
N ASN A 103 -0.02 -4.40 16.30
CA ASN A 103 -0.16 -4.49 17.75
C ASN A 103 -1.01 -3.32 18.25
N LYS A 104 -2.22 -3.62 18.69
CA LYS A 104 -3.14 -2.64 19.29
C LYS A 104 -3.30 -2.97 20.77
N GLY A 105 -2.76 -2.11 21.63
CA GLY A 105 -2.91 -2.27 23.09
C GLY A 105 -2.30 -3.56 23.64
N GLY A 106 -1.16 -4.02 23.10
CA GLY A 106 -0.46 -5.22 23.57
C GLY A 106 -0.90 -6.52 22.89
N HIS A 107 -1.98 -6.50 22.11
CA HIS A 107 -2.47 -7.67 21.37
C HIS A 107 -2.12 -7.53 19.89
N GLU A 108 -1.40 -8.52 19.37
CA GLU A 108 -1.16 -8.63 17.93
C GLU A 108 -2.40 -9.22 17.26
N ALA A 109 -2.99 -8.46 16.34
CA ALA A 109 -4.09 -8.91 15.50
C ALA A 109 -3.66 -8.91 14.03
N GLU A 110 -4.21 -9.84 13.26
CA GLU A 110 -4.01 -9.91 11.82
C GLU A 110 -5.12 -9.15 11.10
N PHE A 111 -4.74 -8.25 10.21
CA PHE A 111 -5.66 -7.49 9.37
C PHE A 111 -5.46 -7.85 7.92
N THR A 112 -6.57 -8.02 7.20
CA THR A 112 -6.58 -8.17 5.75
C THR A 112 -7.40 -7.03 5.17
N VAL A 113 -6.75 -6.15 4.41
CA VAL A 113 -7.41 -5.11 3.64
C VAL A 113 -7.57 -5.58 2.20
N THR A 114 -8.79 -5.51 1.69
CA THR A 114 -9.10 -5.84 0.29
C THR A 114 -9.67 -4.61 -0.39
N ARG A 115 -9.09 -4.27 -1.54
CA ARG A 115 -9.48 -3.14 -2.35
C ARG A 115 -9.75 -3.60 -3.77
N THR A 116 -10.97 -3.38 -4.25
CA THR A 116 -11.43 -3.92 -5.54
C THR A 116 -12.08 -2.82 -6.37
N TRP A 117 -11.79 -2.77 -7.66
CA TRP A 117 -12.39 -1.79 -8.57
C TRP A 117 -12.69 -2.39 -9.93
N LYS A 118 -13.60 -1.72 -10.66
CA LYS A 118 -13.92 -2.01 -12.06
C LYS A 118 -13.56 -0.82 -12.91
N LYS A 119 -13.33 -1.05 -14.21
CA LYS A 119 -13.10 0.03 -15.17
C LYS A 119 -14.22 1.07 -15.11
N GLY A 120 -13.83 2.35 -15.01
CA GLY A 120 -14.77 3.47 -14.91
C GLY A 120 -15.54 3.58 -13.59
N LYS A 121 -15.16 2.82 -12.54
CA LYS A 121 -15.81 2.89 -11.23
C LYS A 121 -14.82 3.21 -10.12
N ARG A 122 -15.34 3.82 -9.05
CA ARG A 122 -14.62 3.94 -7.77
C ARG A 122 -14.36 2.54 -7.21
N ASP A 123 -13.28 2.43 -6.45
CA ASP A 123 -12.99 1.23 -5.67
C ASP A 123 -14.02 0.98 -4.56
N ARG A 124 -14.00 -0.26 -4.08
CA ARG A 124 -14.61 -0.72 -2.83
C ARG A 124 -13.49 -1.16 -1.90
N LEU A 125 -13.67 -0.86 -0.63
CA LEU A 125 -12.72 -1.16 0.44
C LEU A 125 -13.43 -2.04 1.47
N SER A 126 -12.78 -3.13 1.88
CA SER A 126 -13.21 -3.95 3.01
C SER A 126 -12.03 -4.34 3.88
N LEU A 127 -12.30 -4.52 5.17
CA LEU A 127 -11.30 -4.89 6.17
C LEU A 127 -11.77 -6.14 6.92
N GLN A 128 -10.83 -7.03 7.20
CA GLN A 128 -11.03 -8.19 8.06
C GLN A 128 -10.04 -8.13 9.21
N GLN A 129 -10.46 -8.53 10.40
CA GLN A 129 -9.61 -8.73 11.57
C GLN A 129 -9.70 -10.19 12.01
N ASP A 130 -8.55 -10.86 12.11
CA ASP A 130 -8.44 -12.26 12.52
C ASP A 130 -9.38 -13.19 11.72
N GLY A 131 -9.50 -12.91 10.41
CA GLY A 131 -10.37 -13.62 9.46
C GLY A 131 -11.85 -13.27 9.52
N GLN A 132 -12.27 -12.37 10.42
CA GLN A 132 -13.66 -11.90 10.52
C GLN A 132 -13.84 -10.56 9.81
N PRO A 133 -14.84 -10.42 8.92
CA PRO A 133 -15.09 -9.16 8.22
C PRO A 133 -15.64 -8.09 9.17
N LEU A 134 -15.00 -6.92 9.21
CA LEU A 134 -15.45 -5.75 9.96
C LEU A 134 -16.55 -5.03 9.17
N SER A 135 -17.70 -5.69 9.07
CA SER A 135 -18.81 -5.29 8.20
C SER A 135 -19.56 -4.06 8.71
N GLU A 136 -19.38 -3.73 9.99
CA GLU A 136 -19.89 -2.51 10.62
C GLU A 136 -19.17 -1.24 10.16
N LEU A 137 -17.98 -1.35 9.57
CA LEU A 137 -17.20 -0.21 9.11
C LEU A 137 -17.57 0.16 7.68
N ASP A 138 -17.94 1.42 7.47
CA ASP A 138 -18.08 1.97 6.12
C ASP A 138 -16.70 2.25 5.47
N TYR A 139 -16.75 2.72 4.22
CA TYR A 139 -15.55 3.05 3.46
C TYR A 139 -14.64 4.05 4.18
N ASP A 140 -15.22 5.14 4.73
CA ASP A 140 -14.45 6.25 5.29
C ASP A 140 -13.87 5.85 6.65
N GLN A 141 -14.59 5.04 7.43
CA GLN A 141 -14.11 4.44 8.67
C GLN A 141 -12.96 3.46 8.40
N CYS A 142 -13.09 2.58 7.40
CA CYS A 142 -12.00 1.68 6.98
C CYS A 142 -10.77 2.48 6.56
N GLN A 143 -10.95 3.50 5.71
CA GLN A 143 -9.84 4.33 5.24
C GLN A 143 -9.21 5.15 6.37
N GLY A 144 -10.02 5.62 7.32
CA GLY A 144 -9.57 6.31 8.54
C GLY A 144 -8.66 5.43 9.38
N PHE A 145 -9.08 4.19 9.66
CA PHE A 145 -8.25 3.20 10.37
C PHE A 145 -6.90 2.98 9.67
N LEU A 146 -6.89 2.80 8.34
CA LEU A 146 -5.64 2.61 7.60
C LEU A 146 -4.71 3.82 7.67
N ASN A 147 -5.27 5.03 7.66
CA ASN A 147 -4.50 6.27 7.78
C ASN A 147 -3.89 6.46 9.19
N GLU A 148 -4.46 5.85 10.22
CA GLU A 148 -3.89 5.84 11.57
C GLU A 148 -2.72 4.86 11.70
N LEU A 149 -2.71 3.76 10.92
CA LEU A 149 -1.62 2.78 10.95
C LEU A 149 -0.30 3.38 10.46
N ILE A 150 -0.34 4.02 9.29
CA ILE A 150 0.78 4.76 8.71
C ILE A 150 0.21 6.04 8.10
N PRO A 151 0.46 7.21 8.71
CA PRO A 151 0.02 8.47 8.13
C PRO A 151 0.60 8.66 6.73
N HIS A 152 -0.24 9.07 5.77
CA HIS A 152 0.20 9.29 4.39
C HIS A 152 1.41 10.26 4.29
N GLY A 153 1.49 11.25 5.18
CA GLY A 153 2.57 12.23 5.21
C GLY A 153 3.97 11.66 5.47
N ILE A 154 4.07 10.44 6.00
CA ILE A 154 5.33 9.72 6.21
C ILE A 154 5.46 8.45 5.36
N ALA A 155 4.46 8.14 4.54
CA ALA A 155 4.44 6.94 3.71
C ALA A 155 5.69 6.84 2.82
N ASP A 156 6.20 7.96 2.33
CA ASP A 156 7.40 8.05 1.50
C ASP A 156 8.69 7.62 2.24
N LEU A 157 8.70 7.58 3.58
CA LEU A 157 9.81 7.04 4.37
C LEU A 157 9.76 5.51 4.51
N PHE A 158 8.60 4.89 4.29
CA PHE A 158 8.39 3.44 4.38
C PHE A 158 8.31 2.77 3.01
N PHE A 159 7.78 3.49 2.01
CA PHE A 159 7.45 2.98 0.68
C PHE A 159 8.13 3.82 -0.41
N PHE A 160 9.44 3.68 -0.53
CA PHE A 160 10.25 4.37 -1.53
C PHE A 160 10.87 3.38 -2.53
N ASP A 161 11.22 3.90 -3.70
CA ASP A 161 12.03 3.20 -4.70
C ASP A 161 13.45 3.81 -4.75
N GLY A 162 14.27 3.30 -5.68
CA GLY A 162 15.66 3.72 -5.85
C GLY A 162 15.81 5.19 -6.25
N GLU A 163 14.84 5.76 -6.96
CA GLU A 163 14.86 7.17 -7.35
C GLU A 163 14.52 8.05 -6.13
N LYS A 164 13.49 7.67 -5.38
CA LYS A 164 13.04 8.43 -4.22
C LYS A 164 14.03 8.39 -3.06
N ILE A 165 14.75 7.28 -2.84
CA ILE A 165 15.82 7.24 -1.84
C ILE A 165 17.01 8.12 -2.24
N ALA A 166 17.32 8.24 -3.54
CA ALA A 166 18.35 9.15 -4.01
C ALA A 166 17.94 10.61 -3.74
N GLU A 167 16.70 10.98 -4.06
CA GLU A 167 16.14 12.31 -3.73
C GLU A 167 16.19 12.60 -2.21
N LEU A 168 15.88 11.61 -1.37
CA LEU A 168 15.98 11.72 0.09
C LEU A 168 17.42 11.88 0.59
N ALA A 169 18.40 11.26 -0.08
CA ALA A 169 19.80 11.33 0.28
C ALA A 169 20.49 12.61 -0.23
N GLU A 170 20.04 13.15 -1.37
CA GLU A 170 20.52 14.39 -1.98
C GLU A 170 19.91 15.65 -1.34
N ASP A 171 18.89 15.52 -0.48
CA ASP A 171 18.37 16.64 0.32
C ASP A 171 19.37 17.06 1.42
N GLU A 172 20.39 17.83 1.02
CA GLU A 172 21.36 18.45 1.93
C GLU A 172 20.71 19.40 2.95
N SER A 173 19.50 19.89 2.66
CA SER A 173 18.78 20.83 3.53
C SER A 173 18.10 20.14 4.72
N GLY A 174 17.93 18.81 4.66
CA GLY A 174 17.22 18.01 5.66
C GLY A 174 15.75 18.38 5.85
N ASN A 175 15.19 19.22 4.96
CA ASN A 175 13.85 19.75 5.09
C ASN A 175 12.79 18.69 4.82
N ILE A 176 13.05 17.75 3.91
CA ILE A 176 12.12 16.66 3.61
C ILE A 176 11.97 15.77 4.85
N LEU A 177 13.10 15.36 5.45
CA LEU A 177 13.11 14.55 6.66
C LEU A 177 12.47 15.29 7.84
N ARG A 178 12.81 16.57 8.04
CA ARG A 178 12.23 17.42 9.10
C ARG A 178 10.73 17.57 8.95
N THR A 179 10.24 17.77 7.73
CA THR A 179 8.81 17.90 7.44
C THR A 179 8.09 16.58 7.67
N ALA A 180 8.65 15.47 7.21
CA ALA A 180 8.09 14.13 7.46
C ALA A 180 8.02 13.81 8.96
N VAL A 181 9.07 14.12 9.74
CA VAL A 181 9.06 13.95 11.20
C VAL A 181 8.05 14.88 11.88
N ARG A 182 7.91 16.14 11.43
CA ARG A 182 6.89 17.06 11.96
C ARG A 182 5.46 16.58 11.68
N ARG A 183 5.22 16.00 10.50
CA ARG A 183 3.95 15.34 10.17
C ARG A 183 3.69 14.13 11.05
N LEU A 184 4.71 13.31 11.28
CA LEU A 184 4.65 12.14 12.16
C LEU A 184 4.24 12.54 13.59
N LEU A 185 4.82 13.63 14.10
CA LEU A 185 4.55 14.16 15.43
C LEU A 185 3.27 15.03 15.48
N GLY A 186 2.54 15.19 14.38
CA GLY A 186 1.33 16.03 14.32
C GLY A 186 1.58 17.54 14.51
N LEU A 187 2.84 17.98 14.44
CA LEU A 187 3.23 19.37 14.69
C LEU A 187 2.76 20.32 13.59
N ASP A 188 2.46 19.78 12.40
CA ASP A 188 1.92 20.54 11.26
C ASP A 188 0.45 20.97 11.46
N LEU A 189 -0.30 20.33 12.37
CA LEU A 189 -1.65 20.79 12.74
C LEU A 189 -1.59 21.98 13.69
N ILE A 190 -0.60 22.00 14.59
CA ILE A 190 -0.42 23.07 15.59
C ILE A 190 0.00 24.37 14.89
N SER A 191 0.88 24.29 13.89
CA SER A 191 1.34 25.47 13.15
C SER A 191 0.27 26.15 12.29
N LYS A 192 -0.84 25.46 11.97
CA LYS A 192 -1.99 26.01 11.22
C LYS A 192 -3.04 26.70 12.10
N LEU A 193 -2.91 26.59 13.42
CA LEU A 193 -3.79 27.24 14.40
C LEU A 193 -3.23 28.58 14.90
N ALA A 194 -2.04 28.97 14.44
CA ALA A 194 -1.33 30.20 14.78
C ALA A 194 -1.52 31.30 13.74
#